data_AF-A0A8J7DRD1-F1
#
_entry.id   AF-A0A8J7DRD1-F1
#
_cell.length_a   1.000
_cell.length_b   1.000
_cell.length_c   1.000
_cell.angle_alpha   90.00
_cell.angle_beta   90.00
_cell.angle_gamma   90.00
#
_symmetry.space_group_name_H-M   'P 1'
#
loop_
_entity.id
_entity.type
_entity.pdbx_description
1 polymer ?
#
loop_
_entity_poly.entity_id
_entity_poly.type
_entity_poly.pdbx_seq_one_letter_code
_entity_poly.pdbx_strand_id
1 'polypeptide(L)'
;MSSSEVIFNNRSRHLKDSALGKFLDILEEEICSQQFENNESKWLKDACRAWKEEWSEMPPGLKDIELDDFLTNSQRQEEFHRIVNRILMKVEKVSEGAEFLVREIVRIEELVRP
;
A
#
# COMPACT_ATOMS: atom_id res chain seq x y z
N MET A 1 -13.77 -14.42 8.38
CA MET A 1 -12.71 -13.86 7.52
C MET A 1 -12.73 -12.37 7.74
N SER A 2 -11.64 -11.83 8.26
CA SER A 2 -11.56 -10.41 8.58
C SER A 2 -11.24 -9.62 7.30
N SER A 3 -11.88 -8.47 7.17
CA SER A 3 -11.65 -7.52 6.09
C SER A 3 -11.29 -6.18 6.70
N SER A 4 -10.39 -5.48 6.04
CA SER A 4 -9.94 -4.15 6.41
C SER A 4 -10.26 -3.19 5.29
N GLU A 5 -10.27 -1.90 5.59
CA GLU A 5 -10.59 -0.83 4.67
C GLU A 5 -9.36 0.02 4.35
N VAL A 6 -9.18 0.39 3.09
CA VAL A 6 -8.24 1.44 2.69
C VAL A 6 -9.07 2.64 2.25
N ILE A 7 -8.76 3.80 2.82
CA ILE A 7 -9.54 5.05 2.68
C ILE A 7 -8.64 6.13 2.06
N PHE A 8 -9.18 6.85 1.09
CA PHE A 8 -8.54 8.02 0.48
C PHE A 8 -9.58 8.94 -0.16
N ASN A 9 -9.54 10.24 0.14
CA ASN A 9 -10.44 11.27 -0.37
C ASN A 9 -11.93 10.88 -0.23
N ASN A 10 -12.35 10.42 0.96
CA ASN A 10 -13.71 9.90 1.26
C ASN A 10 -14.15 8.71 0.38
N ARG A 11 -13.24 8.12 -0.40
CA ARG A 11 -13.47 6.88 -1.13
C ARG A 11 -12.84 5.76 -0.32
N SER A 12 -13.43 4.57 -0.36
CA SER A 12 -12.88 3.43 0.35
C SER A 12 -12.94 2.12 -0.44
N ARG A 13 -12.08 1.19 -0.03
CA ARG A 13 -11.99 -0.16 -0.58
C ARG A 13 -11.80 -1.17 0.55
N HIS A 14 -12.77 -2.08 0.67
CA HIS A 14 -12.61 -3.27 1.50
C HIS A 14 -11.75 -4.32 0.80
N LEU A 15 -10.78 -4.82 1.54
CA LEU A 15 -9.80 -5.81 1.14
C LEU A 15 -9.72 -6.89 2.24
N LYS A 16 -9.27 -8.09 1.88
CA LYS A 16 -8.99 -9.11 2.91
C LYS A 16 -7.77 -8.69 3.73
N ASP A 17 -7.80 -8.87 5.05
CA ASP A 17 -6.65 -8.57 5.92
C ASP A 17 -5.36 -9.24 5.42
N SER A 18 -5.46 -10.47 4.91
CA SER A 18 -4.33 -11.21 4.37
C SER A 18 -3.79 -10.63 3.06
N ALA A 19 -4.62 -9.96 2.26
CA ALA A 19 -4.19 -9.26 1.06
C ALA A 19 -3.48 -7.95 1.45
N LEU A 20 -4.07 -7.21 2.40
CA LEU A 20 -3.54 -5.91 2.82
C LEU A 20 -2.21 -6.07 3.58
N GLY A 21 -2.09 -7.09 4.44
CA GLY A 21 -0.82 -7.43 5.08
C GLY A 21 0.28 -7.77 4.05
N LYS A 22 -0.03 -8.60 3.05
CA LYS A 22 0.93 -8.91 1.96
C LYS A 22 1.30 -7.67 1.14
N PHE A 23 0.35 -6.78 0.88
CA PHE A 23 0.63 -5.53 0.19
C PHE A 23 1.60 -4.67 1.00
N LEU A 24 1.37 -4.51 2.31
CA LEU A 24 2.28 -3.76 3.18
C LEU A 24 3.68 -4.38 3.27
N ASP A 25 3.78 -5.71 3.30
CA ASP A 25 5.07 -6.40 3.28
C ASP A 25 5.86 -6.11 1.99
N ILE A 26 5.21 -6.23 0.83
CA ILE A 26 5.84 -5.98 -0.46
C ILE A 26 6.15 -4.49 -0.64
N LEU A 27 5.27 -3.62 -0.15
CA LEU A 27 5.49 -2.17 -0.15
C LEU A 27 6.72 -1.80 0.67
N GLU A 28 6.87 -2.36 1.87
CA GLU A 28 8.07 -2.14 2.70
C GLU A 28 9.33 -2.67 2.01
N GLU A 29 9.28 -3.87 1.43
CA GLU A 29 10.41 -4.44 0.70
C GLU A 29 10.82 -3.55 -0.48
N GLU A 30 9.85 -3.09 -1.27
CA GLU A 30 10.10 -2.22 -2.41
C GLU A 30 10.72 -0.90 -1.96
N ILE A 31 10.17 -0.26 -0.93
CA ILE A 31 10.69 0.96 -0.32
C ILE A 31 12.11 0.72 0.22
N CYS A 32 12.36 -0.36 0.94
CA CYS A 32 13.68 -0.64 1.52
C CYS A 32 14.73 -1.03 0.46
N SER A 33 14.30 -1.64 -0.64
CA SER A 33 15.18 -1.98 -1.76
C SER A 33 15.61 -0.77 -2.58
N GLN A 34 14.86 0.33 -2.48
CA GLN A 34 15.23 1.57 -3.14
C GLN A 34 16.32 2.28 -2.33
N GLN A 35 17.46 2.52 -2.99
CA GLN A 35 18.38 3.55 -2.54
C GLN A 35 17.69 4.89 -2.78
N PHE A 36 16.90 5.35 -1.82
CA PHE A 36 16.41 6.72 -1.83
C PHE A 36 17.61 7.63 -1.67
N GLU A 37 18.16 8.09 -2.81
CA GLU A 37 19.31 8.97 -2.84
C GLU A 37 18.98 10.35 -2.24
N ASN A 38 17.69 10.68 -2.08
CA ASN A 38 17.21 11.96 -1.57
C ASN A 38 16.22 11.79 -0.40
N ASN A 39 16.18 12.77 0.50
CA ASN A 39 15.21 12.92 1.61
C ASN A 39 13.73 12.89 1.17
N GLU A 40 13.45 13.00 -0.13
CA GLU A 40 12.11 13.16 -0.69
C GLU A 40 11.20 11.95 -0.52
N SER A 41 11.75 10.74 -0.34
CA SER A 41 10.96 9.51 -0.15
C SER A 41 10.91 9.03 1.30
N LYS A 42 11.55 9.77 2.22
CA LYS A 42 11.60 9.41 3.64
C LYS A 42 10.19 9.33 4.24
N TRP A 43 9.29 10.21 3.81
CA TRP A 43 7.89 10.21 4.27
C TRP A 43 7.20 8.88 3.99
N LEU A 44 7.49 8.21 2.87
CA LEU A 44 6.83 6.98 2.50
C LEU A 44 7.35 5.79 3.32
N LYS A 45 8.64 5.81 3.66
CA LYS A 45 9.22 4.82 4.58
C LYS A 45 8.65 4.98 5.98
N ASP A 46 8.53 6.22 6.45
CA ASP A 46 7.93 6.53 7.75
C ASP A 46 6.43 6.15 7.76
N ALA A 47 5.70 6.42 6.67
CA ALA A 47 4.30 6.01 6.48
C ALA A 47 4.12 4.50 6.53
N CYS A 48 4.93 3.76 5.77
CA CYS A 48 4.85 2.31 5.73
C CYS A 48 5.16 1.68 7.09
N ARG A 49 6.09 2.26 7.85
CA ARG A 49 6.37 1.83 9.22
C ARG A 49 5.19 2.12 10.15
N ALA A 50 4.62 3.32 10.11
CA ALA A 50 3.45 3.68 10.91
C ALA A 50 2.29 2.73 10.64
N TRP A 51 1.98 2.47 9.36
CA TRP A 51 0.95 1.49 9.00
C TRP A 51 1.26 0.11 9.53
N LYS A 52 2.51 -0.37 9.50
CA LYS A 52 2.85 -1.69 10.04
C LYS A 52 2.77 -1.76 11.55
N GLU A 53 3.21 -0.73 12.26
CA GLU A 53 3.11 -0.65 13.72
C GLU A 53 1.64 -0.70 14.13
N GLU A 54 0.81 0.18 13.57
CA GLU A 54 -0.64 0.20 13.80
C GLU A 54 -1.30 -1.14 13.40
N TRP A 55 -0.95 -1.69 12.24
CA TRP A 55 -1.45 -2.98 11.77
C TRP A 55 -1.08 -4.15 12.69
N SER A 56 0.09 -4.11 13.33
CA SER A 56 0.55 -5.16 14.23
C SER A 56 -0.16 -5.13 15.59
N GLU A 57 -0.56 -3.95 16.04
CA GLU A 57 -1.24 -3.74 17.32
C GLU A 57 -2.76 -3.89 17.22
N MET A 58 -3.34 -3.70 16.02
CA MET A 58 -4.79 -3.75 15.84
C MET A 58 -5.34 -5.18 15.70
N PRO A 59 -6.55 -5.45 16.26
CA PRO A 59 -7.25 -6.71 16.04
C PRO A 59 -7.55 -6.95 14.55
N PRO A 60 -7.59 -8.21 14.09
CA PRO A 60 -8.06 -8.53 12.74
C PRO A 60 -9.46 -7.92 12.47
N GLY A 61 -9.63 -7.28 11.31
CA GLY A 61 -10.88 -6.64 10.89
C GLY A 61 -11.10 -5.22 11.43
N LEU A 62 -10.11 -4.64 12.11
CA LEU A 62 -10.07 -3.22 12.49
C LEU A 62 -8.83 -2.52 11.93
N LYS A 63 -8.17 -3.12 10.93
CA LYS A 63 -6.88 -2.65 10.43
C LYS A 63 -7.07 -1.70 9.26
N ASP A 64 -7.84 -0.65 9.47
CA ASP A 64 -8.11 0.28 8.38
C ASP A 64 -6.89 1.17 8.15
N ILE A 65 -6.63 1.53 6.88
CA ILE A 65 -5.52 2.38 6.47
C ILE A 65 -6.09 3.66 5.86
N GLU A 66 -5.78 4.79 6.47
CA GLU A 66 -6.10 6.10 5.94
C GLU A 66 -4.91 6.65 5.16
N LEU A 67 -5.07 6.83 3.84
CA LEU A 67 -4.01 7.31 2.96
C LEU A 67 -3.93 8.83 2.90
N ASP A 68 -4.99 9.54 3.30
CA ASP A 68 -5.10 11.00 3.21
C ASP A 68 -4.01 11.73 4.01
N ASP A 69 -3.63 11.18 5.17
CA ASP A 69 -2.57 11.73 6.01
C ASP A 69 -1.17 11.63 5.37
N PHE A 70 -1.01 10.76 4.37
CA PHE A 70 0.28 10.46 3.75
C PHE A 70 0.36 11.05 2.34
N LEU A 71 -0.70 10.92 1.55
CA LEU A 71 -0.82 11.34 0.17
C LEU A 71 -1.31 12.79 0.03
N THR A 72 -0.72 13.67 0.85
CA THR A 72 -1.16 15.05 1.09
C THR A 72 -1.01 16.00 -0.10
N ASN A 73 -0.30 15.60 -1.16
CA ASN A 73 -0.11 16.40 -2.37
C ASN A 73 0.08 15.51 -3.61
N SER A 74 0.02 16.12 -4.78
CA SER A 74 0.13 15.42 -6.07
C SER A 74 1.48 14.72 -6.25
N GLN A 75 2.59 15.31 -5.77
CA GLN A 75 3.92 14.69 -5.86
C GLN A 75 3.97 13.36 -5.09
N ARG A 76 3.42 13.31 -3.88
CA ARG A 76 3.36 12.09 -3.07
C ARG A 76 2.43 11.04 -3.67
N GLN A 77 1.30 11.46 -4.25
CA GLN A 77 0.41 10.56 -4.98
C GLN A 77 1.10 9.95 -6.19
N GLU A 78 1.81 10.76 -6.99
CA GLU A 78 2.59 10.26 -8.14
C GLU A 78 3.67 9.28 -7.71
N GLU A 79 4.38 9.57 -6.62
CA GLU A 79 5.43 8.68 -6.09
C GLU A 79 4.85 7.35 -5.61
N PHE A 80 3.74 7.40 -4.87
CA PHE A 80 2.99 6.21 -4.46
C PHE A 80 2.56 5.39 -5.68
N HIS A 81 1.99 6.04 -6.71
CA HIS A 81 1.61 5.38 -7.96
C HIS A 81 2.80 4.71 -8.66
N ARG A 82 3.97 5.36 -8.70
CA ARG A 82 5.18 4.77 -9.30
C ARG A 82 5.61 3.51 -8.55
N ILE A 83 5.52 3.51 -7.23
CA ILE A 83 5.92 2.37 -6.40
C ILE A 83 4.90 1.23 -6.53
N VAL A 84 3.60 1.52 -6.45
CA VAL A 84 2.55 0.52 -6.67
C VAL A 84 2.67 -0.13 -8.06
N ASN A 85 2.97 0.65 -9.11
CA ASN A 85 3.21 0.11 -10.45
C ASN A 85 4.43 -0.82 -10.51
N ARG A 86 5.52 -0.51 -9.79
CA ARG A 86 6.68 -1.42 -9.68
C ARG A 86 6.32 -2.72 -8.96
N ILE A 87 5.54 -2.62 -7.88
CA ILE A 87 5.05 -3.77 -7.14
C ILE A 87 4.21 -4.66 -8.06
N LEU A 88 3.26 -4.09 -8.81
CA LEU A 88 2.45 -4.83 -9.79
C LEU A 88 3.34 -5.57 -10.79
N MET A 89 4.32 -4.89 -11.39
CA MET A 89 5.26 -5.51 -12.33
C MET A 89 6.09 -6.65 -11.69
N LYS A 90 6.44 -6.56 -10.40
CA LYS A 90 7.15 -7.63 -9.70
C LYS A 90 6.24 -8.82 -9.41
N VAL A 91 5.05 -8.56 -8.87
CA VAL A 91 4.07 -9.60 -8.50
C VAL A 91 3.62 -10.37 -9.74
N GLU A 92 3.37 -9.70 -10.86
CA GLU A 92 3.03 -10.33 -12.14
C GLU A 92 4.13 -11.25 -12.69
N LYS A 93 5.41 -10.93 -12.42
CA LYS A 93 6.56 -11.72 -12.89
C LYS A 93 6.88 -12.94 -12.02
N VAL A 94 6.48 -12.93 -10.74
CA VAL A 94 7.02 -13.85 -9.72
C VAL A 94 6.12 -15.06 -9.44
N SER A 95 4.82 -15.05 -9.75
CA SER A 95 3.97 -16.19 -9.31
C SER A 95 2.74 -16.48 -10.16
N GLU A 96 2.67 -17.72 -10.67
CA GLU A 96 1.39 -18.41 -10.91
C GLU A 96 0.57 -18.38 -9.62
N GLY A 97 -0.65 -17.84 -9.68
CA GLY A 97 -1.56 -17.74 -8.52
C GLY A 97 -1.55 -16.41 -7.76
N ALA A 98 -0.76 -15.40 -8.19
CA ALA A 98 -0.80 -14.06 -7.60
C ALA A 98 -1.94 -13.17 -8.10
N GLU A 99 -2.79 -13.66 -9.00
CA GLU A 99 -3.92 -12.92 -9.61
C GLU A 99 -4.80 -12.22 -8.57
N PHE A 100 -5.05 -12.88 -7.43
CA PHE A 100 -5.83 -12.30 -6.35
C PHE A 100 -5.14 -11.07 -5.74
N LEU A 101 -3.83 -11.14 -5.49
CA LEU A 101 -3.07 -10.04 -4.92
C LEU A 101 -2.94 -8.88 -5.91
N VAL A 102 -2.68 -9.18 -7.19
CA VAL A 102 -2.65 -8.18 -8.27
C VAL A 102 -3.98 -7.42 -8.32
N ARG A 103 -5.11 -8.13 -8.30
CA ARG A 103 -6.44 -7.50 -8.30
C ARG A 103 -6.65 -6.56 -7.10
N GLU A 104 -6.24 -6.98 -5.92
CA GLU A 104 -6.38 -6.17 -4.70
C GLU A 104 -5.48 -4.92 -4.75
N ILE A 105 -4.26 -5.03 -5.28
CA ILE A 105 -3.33 -3.90 -5.46
C ILE A 105 -3.87 -2.92 -6.50
N VAL A 106 -4.40 -3.41 -7.63
CA VAL A 106 -5.05 -2.55 -8.65
C VAL A 106 -6.22 -1.78 -8.04
N ARG A 107 -7.03 -2.42 -7.18
CA ARG A 107 -8.14 -1.74 -6.49
C ARG A 107 -7.65 -0.61 -5.56
N ILE A 108 -6.49 -0.78 -4.92
CA ILE A 108 -5.84 0.28 -4.12
C ILE A 108 -5.31 1.38 -5.03
N GLU A 109 -4.68 1.04 -6.16
CA GLU A 109 -4.18 2.04 -7.12
C GLU A 109 -5.32 2.90 -7.68
N GLU A 110 -6.42 2.28 -8.10
CA GLU A 110 -7.62 2.96 -8.60
C GLU A 110 -8.22 3.91 -7.56
N LEU A 111 -8.09 3.59 -6.27
CA LEU A 111 -8.56 4.46 -5.19
C LEU A 111 -7.79 5.78 -5.15
N VAL A 112 -6.51 5.76 -5.48
CA VAL A 112 -5.59 6.91 -5.42
C VAL A 112 -5.49 7.65 -6.76
N ARG A 113 -6.03 7.10 -7.85
CA ARG A 113 -6.06 7.81 -9.14
C ARG A 113 -6.98 9.05 -9.05
N PRO A 114 -6.55 10.19 -9.64
CA PRO A 114 -7.36 11.40 -9.71
C PRO A 114 -8.65 11.20 -10.51
#